data_AF-A0A563W069-F1
#
_entry.id   AF-A0A563W069-F1
#
_cell.length_a   1.000
_cell.length_b   1.000
_cell.length_c   1.000
_cell.angle_alpha   90.00
_cell.angle_beta   90.00
_cell.angle_gamma   90.00
#
_symmetry.space_group_name_H-M   'P 1'
#
loop_
_entity.id
_entity.type
_entity.pdbx_description
1 polymer ?
#
loop_
_entity_poly.entity_id
_entity_poly.type
_entity_poly.pdbx_seq_one_letter_code
_entity_poly.pdbx_strand_id
1 'polypeptide(L)'
;MVDSEKKWSNLNSVIRVEYLRQLKNGKSKIEQRYFITSLSEEAEKLADYIRGHWTIENQLHWVLDVEFSEDNSRIRKDNSPENLAVIRHIA
;
A
#
# COMPACT_ATOMS: atom_id res chain seq x y z
N MET A 1 -25.14 10.08 -1.31
CA MET A 1 -24.32 9.70 -2.49
C MET A 1 -22.86 9.91 -2.08
N VAL A 2 -21.95 8.96 -2.37
CA VAL A 2 -20.57 8.99 -1.85
C VAL A 2 -19.78 10.23 -2.30
N ASP A 3 -20.14 10.81 -3.45
CA ASP A 3 -19.52 12.04 -3.96
C ASP A 3 -20.60 13.02 -4.46
N SER A 4 -21.34 13.63 -3.52
CA SER A 4 -22.44 14.56 -3.84
C SER A 4 -21.96 15.86 -4.48
N GLU A 5 -20.72 16.27 -4.21
CA GLU A 5 -20.13 17.50 -4.74
C GLU A 5 -19.30 17.24 -6.02
N LYS A 6 -19.26 15.99 -6.51
CA LYS A 6 -18.48 15.56 -7.68
C LYS A 6 -16.98 15.93 -7.57
N LYS A 7 -16.40 15.79 -6.38
CA LYS A 7 -14.97 16.06 -6.12
C LYS A 7 -14.05 15.06 -6.80
N TRP A 8 -14.52 13.85 -7.10
CA TRP A 8 -13.73 12.80 -7.73
C TRP A 8 -14.21 12.58 -9.16
N SER A 9 -13.60 13.32 -10.08
CA SER A 9 -13.82 13.11 -11.51
C SER A 9 -13.40 11.68 -11.88
N ASN A 10 -14.35 10.92 -12.43
CA ASN A 10 -14.21 9.50 -12.77
C ASN A 10 -14.30 8.51 -11.60
N LEU A 11 -14.97 8.82 -10.49
CA LEU A 11 -15.35 7.79 -9.52
C LEU A 11 -16.35 6.80 -10.16
N ASN A 12 -15.91 5.57 -10.42
CA ASN A 12 -16.74 4.54 -11.04
C ASN A 12 -17.11 3.40 -10.09
N SER A 13 -16.33 3.18 -9.02
CA SER A 13 -16.59 2.10 -8.07
C SER A 13 -16.15 2.45 -6.65
N VAL A 14 -16.92 1.96 -5.67
CA VAL A 14 -16.59 1.98 -4.24
C VAL A 14 -16.51 0.54 -3.77
N ILE A 15 -15.39 0.17 -3.16
CA ILE A 15 -15.05 -1.21 -2.83
C ILE A 15 -14.93 -1.33 -1.32
N ARG A 16 -15.53 -2.37 -0.72
CA ARG A 16 -15.30 -2.76 0.67
C ARG A 16 -14.57 -4.10 0.68
N VAL A 17 -13.40 -4.14 1.32
CA VAL A 17 -12.65 -5.38 1.53
C VAL A 17 -12.62 -5.70 3.01
N GLU A 18 -12.91 -6.96 3.35
CA GLU A 18 -12.80 -7.49 4.71
C GLU A 18 -11.51 -8.29 4.83
N TYR A 19 -10.69 -7.92 5.81
CA TYR A 19 -9.43 -8.57 6.13
C TYR A 19 -9.61 -9.35 7.43
N LEU A 20 -9.42 -10.66 7.35
CA LEU A 20 -9.32 -11.50 8.52
C LEU A 20 -7.85 -11.61 8.94
N ARG A 21 -7.48 -10.94 10.03
CA ARG A 21 -6.15 -11.06 10.62
C ARG A 21 -6.17 -12.07 11.75
N GLN A 22 -5.35 -13.11 11.63
CA GLN A 22 -5.09 -14.02 12.74
C GLN A 22 -3.89 -13.49 13.55
N LEU A 23 -4.08 -13.36 14.86
CA LEU A 23 -3.05 -12.92 15.78
C LEU A 23 -2.33 -14.12 16.39
N LYS A 24 -1.06 -13.94 16.80
CA LYS A 24 -0.24 -15.00 17.39
C LYS A 24 -0.84 -15.65 18.65
N ASN A 25 -1.79 -14.98 19.30
CA ASN A 25 -2.50 -15.48 20.48
C ASN A 25 -3.78 -16.28 20.14
N GLY A 26 -3.98 -16.67 18.88
CA GLY A 26 -5.14 -17.44 18.42
C GLY A 26 -6.43 -16.61 18.24
N LYS A 27 -6.41 -15.31 18.52
CA LYS A 27 -7.55 -14.43 18.27
C LYS A 27 -7.58 -14.02 16.80
N SER A 28 -8.78 -13.93 16.22
CA SER A 28 -8.98 -13.31 14.92
C SER A 28 -9.54 -11.90 15.08
N LYS A 29 -9.17 -11.02 14.15
CA LYS A 29 -9.71 -9.67 14.05
C LYS A 29 -10.18 -9.46 12.61
N ILE A 30 -11.39 -8.96 12.47
CA ILE A 30 -11.94 -8.52 11.18
C ILE A 30 -11.68 -7.02 11.05
N GLU A 31 -11.07 -6.62 9.95
CA GLU A 31 -10.86 -5.21 9.60
C GLU A 31 -11.53 -4.92 8.26
N GLN A 32 -12.28 -3.84 8.18
CA GLN A 32 -12.88 -3.39 6.93
C GLN A 32 -12.06 -2.23 6.37
N ARG A 33 -11.78 -2.28 5.07
CA ARG A 33 -11.15 -1.18 4.35
C ARG A 33 -12.00 -0.81 3.14
N TYR A 34 -12.07 0.49 2.89
CA TYR A 34 -12.83 1.05 1.79
C TYR A 34 -11.87 1.67 0.77
N PHE A 35 -12.13 1.40 -0.51
CA PHE A 35 -11.36 1.92 -1.61
C PHE A 35 -12.30 2.56 -2.62
N ILE A 36 -11.75 3.49 -3.39
CA ILE A 36 -12.41 4.14 -4.51
C ILE A 36 -11.55 3.93 -5.74
N THR A 37 -12.19 3.81 -6.89
CA THR A 37 -11.46 3.63 -8.15
C THR A 37 -12.23 4.20 -9.32
N SER A 38 -11.48 4.61 -10.34
CA SER A 38 -12.00 4.92 -11.67
C SER A 38 -12.16 3.70 -12.56
N LEU A 39 -11.69 2.54 -12.11
CA LEU A 39 -11.93 1.28 -12.79
C LEU A 39 -13.40 0.85 -12.66
N SER A 40 -13.92 0.22 -13.71
CA SER A 40 -15.24 -0.42 -13.72
C SER A 40 -15.04 -1.90 -14.03
N GLU A 41 -14.64 -2.65 -13.01
CA GLU A 41 -14.20 -4.04 -13.10
C GLU A 41 -14.93 -4.90 -12.07
N GLU A 42 -14.89 -6.23 -12.24
CA GLU A 42 -15.50 -7.16 -11.30
C GLU A 42 -14.78 -7.18 -9.95
N ALA A 43 -15.53 -7.50 -8.88
CA ALA A 43 -15.02 -7.46 -7.51
C ALA A 43 -13.80 -8.36 -7.28
N GLU A 44 -13.75 -9.51 -7.94
CA GLU A 44 -12.62 -10.46 -7.84
C GLU A 44 -11.32 -9.84 -8.40
N LYS A 45 -11.39 -9.27 -9.60
CA LYS A 45 -10.25 -8.60 -10.24
C LYS A 45 -9.78 -7.37 -9.46
N LEU A 46 -10.72 -6.60 -8.89
CA LEU A 46 -10.39 -5.49 -7.99
C LEU A 46 -9.72 -5.98 -6.70
N ALA A 47 -10.17 -7.11 -6.14
CA ALA A 47 -9.54 -7.73 -4.97
C ALA A 47 -8.12 -8.21 -5.27
N ASP A 48 -7.85 -8.72 -6.47
CA ASP A 48 -6.51 -9.10 -6.92
C ASP A 48 -5.59 -7.88 -7.04
N TYR A 49 -6.07 -6.75 -7.57
CA TYR A 49 -5.29 -5.50 -7.57
C TYR A 49 -4.98 -5.01 -6.16
N ILE A 50 -5.96 -5.04 -5.26
CA ILE A 50 -5.78 -4.62 -3.86
C ILE A 50 -4.79 -5.55 -3.16
N ARG A 51 -4.88 -6.87 -3.38
CA ARG A 51 -3.93 -7.84 -2.82
C ARG A 51 -2.54 -7.70 -3.43
N GLY A 52 -2.46 -7.45 -4.73
CA GLY A 52 -1.20 -7.18 -5.43
C GLY A 52 -0.54 -5.89 -4.94
N HIS A 53 -1.30 -4.85 -4.61
CA HIS A 53 -0.72 -3.62 -4.06
C HIS A 53 0.08 -3.87 -2.76
N TRP A 54 -0.34 -4.83 -1.94
CA TRP A 54 0.39 -5.20 -0.72
C TRP A 54 1.78 -5.81 -0.97
N THR A 55 2.08 -6.33 -2.16
CA THR A 55 3.43 -6.81 -2.44
C THR A 55 4.45 -5.68 -2.48
N ILE A 56 4.04 -4.43 -2.74
CA ILE A 56 4.93 -3.27 -2.66
C ILE A 56 5.47 -3.13 -1.24
N GLU A 57 4.60 -3.13 -0.23
CA GLU A 57 5.02 -3.04 1.17
C GLU A 57 5.91 -4.22 1.58
N ASN A 58 5.50 -5.44 1.22
CA ASN A 58 6.19 -6.64 1.68
C ASN A 58 7.50 -6.93 0.93
N GLN A 59 7.63 -6.53 -0.34
CA GLN A 59 8.78 -6.88 -1.19
C GLN A 59 9.69 -5.68 -1.47
N LEU A 60 9.17 -4.46 -1.53
CA LEU A 60 9.98 -3.26 -1.72
C LEU A 60 10.34 -2.62 -0.38
N HIS A 61 9.34 -2.16 0.38
CA HIS A 61 9.59 -1.41 1.62
C HIS A 61 10.34 -2.25 2.66
N TRP A 62 9.91 -3.51 2.88
CA TRP A 62 10.62 -4.38 3.81
C TRP A 62 12.11 -4.58 3.45
N VAL A 63 12.45 -4.69 2.16
CA VAL A 63 13.84 -4.86 1.72
C VAL A 63 14.64 -3.58 1.96
N LEU A 64 14.06 -2.41 1.63
CA LEU A 64 14.66 -1.11 1.92
C LEU A 64 14.93 -0.93 3.43
N ASP A 65 13.93 -1.23 4.25
CA ASP A 65 13.98 -1.00 5.69
C ASP A 65 14.92 -1.97 6.40
N VAL A 66 14.92 -3.25 6.00
CA VAL A 66 15.66 -4.32 6.70
C VAL A 66 17.01 -4.59 6.05
N GLU A 67 17.04 -5.00 4.78
CA GLU A 67 18.29 -5.38 4.10
C GLU A 67 19.19 -4.17 3.85
N PHE A 68 18.61 -3.05 3.40
CA PHE A 68 19.36 -1.81 3.24
C PHE A 68 19.44 -0.96 4.51
N SER A 69 18.79 -1.39 5.60
CA SER A 69 18.78 -0.70 6.90
C SER A 69 18.43 0.78 6.74
N GLU A 70 17.47 1.09 5.87
CA GLU A 70 17.14 2.47 5.49
C GLU A 70 16.70 3.31 6.68
N ASP A 71 15.81 2.77 7.51
CA ASP A 71 15.34 3.40 8.75
C ASP A 71 16.48 3.77 9.70
N ASN A 72 17.56 2.99 9.71
CA ASN A 72 18.70 3.20 10.59
C ASN A 72 19.78 4.11 9.99
N SER A 73 19.61 4.58 8.75
CA SER A 73 20.59 5.42 8.07
C SER A 73 20.73 6.79 8.74
N ARG A 74 21.97 7.15 9.09
CA ARG A 74 22.31 8.44 9.72
C ARG A 74 22.83 9.48 8.72
N ILE A 75 22.79 9.17 7.43
CA ILE A 75 23.25 10.07 6.37
C ILE A 75 22.27 11.24 6.27
N ARG A 76 22.78 12.46 6.47
CA ARG A 76 21.98 13.70 6.51
C ARG A 76 22.63 14.87 5.74
N LYS A 77 23.80 14.66 5.15
CA LYS A 77 24.60 15.74 4.58
C LYS A 77 24.23 15.96 3.11
N ASP A 78 23.94 17.22 2.76
CA ASP A 78 23.67 17.68 1.40
C ASP A 78 22.69 16.73 0.67
N ASN A 79 22.98 16.36 -0.57
CA ASN A 79 22.12 15.49 -1.40
C ASN A 79 22.35 13.99 -1.15
N SER A 80 23.12 13.63 -0.13
CA SER A 80 23.47 12.23 0.14
C SER A 80 22.25 11.35 0.47
N PRO A 81 21.22 11.82 1.20
CA PRO A 81 20.02 11.03 1.46
C PRO A 81 19.25 10.66 0.18
N GLU A 82 19.02 11.64 -0.70
CA GLU A 82 18.27 11.44 -1.95
C GLU A 82 19.03 10.54 -2.92
N ASN A 83 20.34 10.80 -3.11
CA ASN A 83 21.18 9.99 -3.98
C ASN A 83 21.21 8.52 -3.55
N LEU A 84 21.29 8.26 -2.25
CA LEU A 84 21.32 6.91 -1.72
C LEU A 84 19.96 6.21 -1.85
N ALA A 85 18.84 6.93 -1.64
CA ALA A 85 17.51 6.40 -1.86
C ALA A 85 17.33 5.93 -3.32
N VAL A 86 17.77 6.73 -4.29
CA VAL A 86 17.72 6.36 -5.71
C VAL A 86 18.55 5.11 -5.99
N ILE A 87 19.78 5.04 -5.47
CA ILE A 87 20.65 3.86 -5.68
C ILE A 87 20.01 2.59 -5.12
N ARG A 88 19.40 2.64 -3.93
CA ARG A 88 18.74 1.49 -3.29
C ARG A 88 17.50 1.01 -4.06
N HIS A 89 16.83 1.90 -4.77
CA HIS A 89 15.69 1.53 -5.62
C HIS A 89 16.11 0.90 -6.96
N ILE A 90 17.40 0.95 -7.33
CA ILE A 90 17.94 0.39 -8.58
C ILE A 90 18.59 -1.00 -8.36
N ALA A 91 19.02 -1.29 -7.13
CA ALA A 91 19.69 -2.54 -6.75
C ALA A 91 18.71 -3.73 -6.69
#